data_AF-A0A1G8H101-F1
#
_entry.id   AF-A0A1G8H101-F1
#
_cell.length_a   1.000
_cell.length_b   1.000
_cell.length_c   1.000
_cell.angle_alpha   90.00
_cell.angle_beta   90.00
_cell.angle_gamma   90.00
#
_symmetry.space_group_name_H-M   'P 1'
#
loop_
_entity.id
_entity.type
_entity.pdbx_description
1 polymer ?
#
loop_
_entity_poly.entity_id
_entity_poly.type
_entity_poly.pdbx_seq_one_letter_code
_entity_poly.pdbx_strand_id
1 'polypeptide(L)'
;MKKHFLKFSTSLLLGITLLTTSTFTSCSNDDTAPYSVPVFNGQVESITFDEVVIDPKINNPNASYKWIDNASQEVLSTQPILRHTFNKPGTYKLVLSEQNGSSYQYFTYNVVVSKSYDYNYVTLDLSDFDFSNAIETLGGKYWENTYEGGTYVESQIFKFSHTAERSWNYWDGFVTSNSNDNTSHSNNGGSEGWLSYQWGNMAKGGLKGEGTPYIVGYWGYYMKDWQANKEIFSEEERSNWIKIGDKSDSYNAISIAIANHPWPYWGNLNGDGFARAFEKGDYFKITIHGVGKDNKIKPNYVTHYLADYRGDKLIMPEDWQIINIKELGEVSYIFFELDSTDADPTVGPNTAVYFCIDGLTVDKQ
;
A
#
# COMPACT_ATOMS: atom_id res chain seq x y z
N MET A 1 27.26 22.31 -67.55
CA MET A 1 27.74 22.63 -66.18
C MET A 1 26.50 22.68 -65.30
N LYS A 2 26.28 21.95 -64.21
CA LYS A 2 27.10 21.12 -63.31
C LYS A 2 26.23 19.97 -62.78
N LYS A 3 26.87 18.84 -62.48
CA LYS A 3 26.34 17.70 -61.72
C LYS A 3 26.08 18.13 -60.27
N HIS A 4 25.03 17.61 -59.64
CA HIS A 4 25.08 17.28 -58.21
C HIS A 4 24.29 15.99 -57.92
N PHE A 5 25.04 15.00 -57.44
CA PHE A 5 24.58 13.81 -56.75
C PHE A 5 24.04 14.20 -55.37
N LEU A 6 22.86 13.72 -54.99
CA LEU A 6 22.52 13.50 -53.59
C LEU A 6 22.41 11.99 -53.35
N LYS A 7 23.22 11.50 -52.40
CA LYS A 7 23.16 10.13 -51.89
C LYS A 7 21.96 10.02 -50.95
N PHE A 8 21.06 9.10 -51.23
CA PHE A 8 20.12 8.54 -50.24
C PHE A 8 20.90 7.64 -49.29
N SER A 9 20.89 7.93 -47.98
CA SER A 9 21.28 6.97 -46.94
C SER A 9 20.03 6.27 -46.43
N THR A 10 19.70 5.14 -47.05
CA THR A 10 18.65 4.24 -46.59
C THR A 10 19.19 3.43 -45.43
N SER A 11 18.81 3.79 -44.20
CA SER A 11 18.99 2.92 -43.03
C SER A 11 17.85 1.90 -43.04
N LEU A 12 18.13 0.71 -43.53
CA LEU A 12 17.19 -0.41 -43.58
C LEU A 12 17.18 -1.07 -42.18
N LEU A 13 16.17 -0.75 -41.36
CA LEU A 13 15.87 -1.56 -40.17
C LEU A 13 15.21 -2.86 -40.63
N LEU A 14 15.97 -3.96 -40.63
CA LEU A 14 15.40 -5.31 -40.69
C LEU A 14 14.95 -5.69 -39.27
N GLY A 15 13.64 -5.61 -39.01
CA GLY A 15 13.03 -6.25 -37.85
C GLY A 15 13.00 -7.76 -38.08
N ILE A 16 13.75 -8.52 -37.29
CA ILE A 16 13.77 -9.99 -37.33
C ILE A 16 12.86 -10.48 -36.22
N THR A 17 11.63 -10.85 -36.57
CA THR A 17 10.74 -11.63 -35.70
C THR A 17 11.17 -13.10 -35.74
N LEU A 18 11.84 -13.56 -34.69
CA LEU A 18 12.17 -14.98 -34.51
C LEU A 18 10.92 -15.78 -34.12
N LEU A 19 10.36 -16.49 -35.11
CA LEU A 19 9.27 -17.45 -34.93
C LEU A 19 9.76 -18.64 -34.11
N THR A 20 9.02 -18.97 -33.07
CA THR A 20 9.20 -20.21 -32.30
C THR A 20 8.76 -21.41 -33.14
N THR A 21 9.51 -22.49 -32.99
CA THR A 21 9.50 -23.72 -33.79
C THR A 21 8.13 -24.26 -34.14
N SER A 22 7.82 -24.28 -35.43
CA SER A 22 6.91 -25.25 -36.05
C SER A 22 7.58 -25.81 -37.29
N THR A 23 7.84 -27.11 -37.28
CA THR A 23 8.52 -27.85 -38.34
C THR A 23 7.61 -27.98 -39.56
N PHE A 24 7.87 -27.19 -40.60
CA PHE A 24 7.43 -27.50 -41.96
C PHE A 24 8.66 -27.62 -42.86
N THR A 25 8.88 -28.84 -43.36
CA THR A 25 9.89 -29.13 -44.38
C THR A 25 9.41 -28.57 -45.72
N SER A 26 10.03 -27.47 -46.17
CA SER A 26 9.90 -26.96 -47.53
C SER A 26 11.31 -26.84 -48.11
N CYS A 27 11.60 -27.64 -49.13
CA CYS A 27 12.87 -27.63 -49.84
C CYS A 27 12.87 -26.49 -50.86
N SER A 28 13.52 -25.37 -50.52
CA SER A 28 13.98 -24.35 -51.46
C SER A 28 15.50 -24.22 -51.29
N ASN A 29 16.24 -24.45 -52.37
CA ASN A 29 17.67 -24.72 -52.37
C ASN A 29 18.51 -23.47 -52.76
N ASP A 30 18.08 -22.27 -52.37
CA ASP A 30 18.64 -21.01 -52.93
C ASP A 30 19.02 -19.92 -51.92
N ASP A 31 19.27 -20.25 -50.64
CA ASP A 31 19.82 -19.28 -49.67
C ASP A 31 20.94 -19.91 -48.82
N THR A 32 22.19 -19.85 -49.30
CA THR A 32 23.36 -20.09 -48.45
C THR A 32 23.83 -18.77 -47.82
N ALA A 33 22.96 -18.12 -47.06
CA ALA A 33 23.42 -17.26 -45.97
C ALA A 33 23.81 -18.18 -44.80
N PRO A 34 24.95 -17.99 -44.12
CA PRO A 34 25.28 -18.80 -42.96
C PRO A 34 24.22 -18.57 -41.88
N TYR A 35 23.28 -19.52 -41.74
CA TYR A 35 22.29 -19.51 -40.68
C TYR A 35 23.01 -19.80 -39.36
N SER A 36 23.26 -18.75 -38.58
CA SER A 36 23.69 -18.90 -37.18
C SER A 36 22.47 -19.28 -36.34
N VAL A 37 22.42 -20.54 -35.90
CA VAL A 37 21.36 -21.02 -34.99
C VAL A 37 21.62 -20.43 -33.60
N PRO A 38 20.65 -19.74 -32.97
CA PRO A 38 20.81 -19.25 -31.61
C PRO A 38 21.04 -20.39 -30.62
N VAL A 39 22.01 -20.22 -29.72
CA VAL A 39 22.32 -21.19 -28.65
C VAL A 39 21.63 -20.74 -27.36
N PHE A 40 20.89 -21.63 -26.70
CA PHE A 40 20.34 -21.36 -25.38
C PHE A 40 21.41 -21.54 -24.30
N ASN A 41 21.70 -20.48 -23.55
CA ASN A 41 22.82 -20.42 -22.63
C ASN A 41 22.42 -20.40 -21.15
N GLY A 42 21.13 -20.23 -20.83
CA GLY A 42 20.65 -20.47 -19.47
C GLY A 42 19.50 -19.60 -19.01
N GLN A 43 19.16 -19.79 -17.73
CA GLN A 43 18.16 -19.03 -17.00
C GLN A 43 18.83 -18.29 -15.84
N VAL A 44 18.40 -17.05 -15.61
CA VAL A 44 18.81 -16.22 -14.48
C VAL A 44 17.56 -15.80 -13.72
N GLU A 45 17.59 -15.94 -12.40
CA GLU A 45 16.51 -15.50 -11.51
C GLU A 45 16.93 -14.20 -10.81
N SER A 46 15.98 -13.28 -10.65
CA SER A 46 16.18 -11.99 -9.99
C SER A 46 14.88 -11.54 -9.34
N ILE A 47 14.94 -10.52 -8.49
CA ILE A 47 13.77 -9.70 -8.13
C ILE A 47 13.84 -8.35 -8.86
N THR A 48 12.71 -7.66 -8.97
CA THR A 48 12.68 -6.31 -9.55
C THR A 48 13.60 -5.37 -8.78
N PHE A 49 14.24 -4.44 -9.48
CA PHE A 49 15.22 -3.47 -8.98
C PHE A 49 16.63 -4.01 -8.66
N ASP A 50 16.83 -5.33 -8.62
CA ASP A 50 18.18 -5.90 -8.54
C ASP A 50 18.94 -5.76 -9.87
N GLU A 51 20.26 -5.58 -9.79
CA GLU A 51 21.13 -5.64 -10.97
C GLU A 51 21.27 -7.10 -11.42
N VAL A 52 20.80 -7.39 -12.63
CA VAL A 52 21.04 -8.66 -13.30
C VAL A 52 22.39 -8.59 -14.02
N VAL A 53 23.30 -9.49 -13.65
CA VAL A 53 24.60 -9.65 -14.29
C VAL A 53 24.65 -10.95 -15.06
N ILE A 54 24.83 -10.89 -16.38
CA ILE A 54 25.04 -12.07 -17.22
C ILE A 54 26.42 -11.97 -17.85
N ASP A 55 27.30 -12.88 -17.48
CA ASP A 55 28.62 -13.05 -18.10
C ASP A 55 28.61 -14.32 -18.96
N PRO A 56 28.51 -14.18 -20.30
CA PRO A 56 28.51 -15.30 -21.23
C PRO A 56 29.81 -16.12 -21.24
N LYS A 57 30.89 -15.64 -20.61
CA LYS A 57 32.25 -16.22 -20.67
C LYS A 57 32.79 -16.33 -22.11
N ILE A 58 32.40 -15.40 -22.97
CA ILE A 58 32.89 -15.29 -24.35
C ILE A 58 34.12 -14.38 -24.35
N ASN A 59 35.19 -14.80 -25.04
CA ASN A 59 36.43 -14.03 -25.15
C ASN A 59 36.78 -13.79 -26.62
N ASN A 60 36.22 -12.73 -27.19
CA ASN A 60 36.56 -12.27 -28.52
C ASN A 60 36.83 -10.74 -28.50
N PRO A 61 38.11 -10.32 -28.51
CA PRO A 61 38.48 -8.91 -28.39
C PRO A 61 38.14 -8.08 -29.63
N ASN A 62 37.85 -8.74 -30.76
CA ASN A 62 37.54 -8.08 -32.03
C ASN A 62 36.04 -8.03 -32.35
N ALA A 63 35.19 -8.57 -31.46
CA ALA A 63 33.75 -8.58 -31.65
C ALA A 63 33.07 -7.34 -31.07
N SER A 64 31.98 -6.92 -31.70
CA SER A 64 30.97 -6.05 -31.10
C SER A 64 29.83 -6.88 -30.51
N TYR A 65 29.24 -6.38 -29.43
CA TYR A 65 28.20 -7.08 -28.69
C TYR A 65 26.91 -6.26 -28.66
N LYS A 66 25.77 -6.95 -28.63
CA LYS A 66 24.47 -6.31 -28.48
C LYS A 66 23.49 -7.23 -27.74
N TRP A 67 23.06 -6.79 -26.57
CA TRP A 67 21.99 -7.41 -25.79
C TRP A 67 20.65 -6.79 -26.17
N ILE A 68 19.67 -7.64 -26.49
CA ILE A 68 18.34 -7.25 -26.95
C ILE A 68 17.29 -8.02 -26.17
N ASP A 69 16.24 -7.34 -25.71
CA ASP A 69 15.00 -8.02 -25.31
C ASP A 69 14.26 -8.46 -26.58
N ASN A 70 14.10 -9.77 -26.77
CA ASN A 70 13.50 -10.33 -27.98
C ASN A 70 12.02 -9.95 -28.17
N ALA A 71 11.30 -9.64 -27.08
CA ALA A 71 9.89 -9.25 -27.18
C ALA A 71 9.74 -7.79 -27.59
N SER A 72 10.45 -6.87 -26.93
CA SER A 72 10.35 -5.44 -27.19
C SER A 72 11.27 -4.94 -28.31
N GLN A 73 12.29 -5.73 -28.67
CA GLN A 73 13.41 -5.37 -29.55
C GLN A 73 14.28 -4.23 -28.99
N GLU A 74 14.15 -3.90 -27.70
CA GLU A 74 14.94 -2.89 -27.02
C GLU A 74 16.39 -3.35 -26.85
N VAL A 75 17.34 -2.44 -27.08
CA VAL A 75 18.76 -2.69 -26.87
C VAL A 75 19.12 -2.39 -25.42
N LEU A 76 19.41 -3.43 -24.64
CA LEU A 76 19.68 -3.30 -23.20
C LEU A 76 21.14 -2.93 -22.91
N SER A 77 22.08 -3.38 -23.75
CA SER A 77 23.51 -3.13 -23.58
C SER A 77 24.30 -3.43 -24.86
N THR A 78 25.46 -2.80 -25.02
CA THR A 78 26.45 -3.11 -26.07
C THR A 78 27.76 -3.68 -25.50
N GLN A 79 27.77 -4.01 -24.20
CA GLN A 79 28.90 -4.62 -23.51
C GLN A 79 28.85 -6.16 -23.63
N PRO A 80 30.00 -6.85 -23.56
CA PRO A 80 30.04 -8.32 -23.58
C PRO A 80 29.32 -8.95 -22.38
N ILE A 81 29.40 -8.30 -21.22
CA ILE A 81 28.69 -8.68 -20.00
C ILE A 81 27.45 -7.79 -19.88
N LEU A 82 26.28 -8.41 -19.70
CA LEU A 82 25.08 -7.67 -19.37
C LEU A 82 25.14 -7.22 -17.92
N ARG A 83 24.85 -5.95 -17.67
CA ARG A 83 24.44 -5.40 -16.38
C ARG A 83 23.19 -4.59 -16.64
N HIS A 84 22.06 -5.03 -16.11
CA HIS A 84 20.78 -4.40 -16.37
C HIS A 84 19.83 -4.59 -15.19
N THR A 85 19.05 -3.56 -14.87
CA THR A 85 18.04 -3.62 -13.82
C THR A 85 16.65 -3.67 -14.44
N PHE A 86 15.89 -4.72 -14.09
CA PHE A 86 14.52 -4.87 -14.56
C PHE A 86 13.54 -4.25 -13.57
N ASN A 87 12.75 -3.30 -14.08
CA ASN A 87 11.76 -2.56 -13.31
C ASN A 87 10.35 -3.11 -13.53
N LYS A 88 10.16 -4.35 -14.01
CA LYS A 88 8.86 -5.04 -14.00
C LYS A 88 9.08 -6.53 -13.74
N PRO A 89 8.19 -7.20 -12.97
CA PRO A 89 8.25 -8.64 -12.85
C PRO A 89 7.82 -9.28 -14.18
N GLY A 90 8.39 -10.45 -14.49
CA GLY A 90 8.10 -11.15 -15.72
C GLY A 90 9.24 -12.06 -16.17
N THR A 91 9.04 -12.70 -17.31
CA THR A 91 10.10 -13.48 -17.97
C THR A 91 10.56 -12.74 -19.22
N TYR A 92 11.82 -12.33 -19.22
CA TYR A 92 12.47 -11.63 -20.32
C TYR A 92 13.31 -12.61 -21.13
N LYS A 93 13.09 -12.63 -22.44
CA LYS A 93 13.86 -13.47 -23.37
C LYS A 93 14.93 -12.60 -24.01
N LEU A 94 16.16 -12.73 -23.54
CA LEU A 94 17.26 -11.91 -24.02
C LEU A 94 18.03 -12.61 -25.12
N VAL A 95 18.52 -11.83 -26.08
CA VAL A 95 19.43 -12.27 -27.14
C VAL A 95 20.70 -11.44 -27.05
N LEU A 96 21.84 -12.10 -26.90
CA LEU A 96 23.14 -11.53 -27.15
C LEU A 96 23.54 -11.83 -28.59
N SER A 97 23.78 -10.79 -29.37
CA SER A 97 24.45 -10.86 -30.67
C SER A 97 25.92 -10.51 -30.52
N GLU A 98 26.79 -11.42 -30.95
CA GLU A 98 28.23 -11.20 -31.11
C GLU A 98 28.54 -11.09 -32.60
N GLN A 99 29.17 -9.99 -33.02
CA GLN A 99 29.55 -9.77 -34.41
C GLN A 99 31.06 -9.61 -34.56
N ASN A 100 31.68 -10.42 -35.42
CA ASN A 100 33.09 -10.29 -35.80
C ASN A 100 33.20 -10.20 -37.34
N GLY A 101 33.39 -8.98 -37.84
CA GLY A 101 33.32 -8.71 -39.28
C GLY A 101 31.93 -9.02 -39.86
N SER A 102 31.86 -9.97 -40.79
CA SER A 102 30.60 -10.45 -41.39
C SER A 102 29.99 -11.68 -40.69
N SER A 103 30.66 -12.20 -39.66
CA SER A 103 30.18 -13.36 -38.90
C SER A 103 29.36 -12.91 -37.68
N TYR A 104 28.25 -13.62 -37.43
CA TYR A 104 27.36 -13.40 -36.30
C TYR A 104 27.19 -14.68 -35.49
N GLN A 105 27.17 -14.56 -34.17
CA GLN A 105 26.74 -15.60 -33.24
C GLN A 105 25.64 -15.02 -32.33
N TYR A 106 24.69 -15.89 -31.95
CA TYR A 106 23.56 -15.50 -31.13
C TYR A 106 23.43 -16.44 -29.93
N PHE A 107 23.30 -15.86 -28.74
CA PHE A 107 23.09 -16.56 -27.48
C PHE A 107 21.79 -16.08 -26.86
N THR A 108 21.00 -17.00 -26.32
CA THR A 108 19.69 -16.68 -25.73
C THR A 108 19.68 -17.01 -24.24
N TYR A 109 19.02 -16.14 -23.46
CA TYR A 109 18.89 -16.25 -22.02
C TYR A 109 17.44 -15.97 -21.61
N ASN A 110 16.95 -16.69 -20.61
CA ASN A 110 15.71 -16.35 -19.92
C ASN A 110 16.04 -15.66 -18.60
N VAL A 111 15.56 -14.44 -18.39
CA VAL A 111 15.64 -13.77 -17.09
C VAL A 111 14.26 -13.79 -16.45
N VAL A 112 14.11 -14.51 -15.34
CA VAL A 112 12.87 -14.59 -14.58
C VAL A 112 12.97 -13.60 -13.43
N VAL A 113 12.23 -12.50 -13.53
CA VAL A 113 12.22 -11.41 -12.55
C VAL A 113 10.97 -11.54 -11.69
N SER A 114 11.15 -11.88 -10.41
CA SER A 114 10.08 -11.93 -9.41
C SER A 114 9.79 -10.53 -8.86
N LYS A 115 8.60 -10.33 -8.30
CA LYS A 115 8.21 -9.03 -7.70
C LYS A 115 9.01 -8.78 -6.41
N SER A 116 9.72 -7.66 -6.32
CA SER A 116 10.27 -7.17 -5.04
C SER A 116 9.15 -6.76 -4.11
N TYR A 117 9.41 -6.77 -2.80
CA TYR A 117 8.44 -6.33 -1.79
C TYR A 117 7.92 -4.92 -2.11
N ASP A 118 8.79 -4.01 -2.55
CA ASP A 118 8.42 -2.59 -2.75
C ASP A 118 7.90 -2.26 -4.15
N TYR A 119 7.73 -3.25 -5.02
CA TYR A 119 7.57 -3.02 -6.46
C TYR A 119 6.38 -2.12 -6.84
N ASN A 120 5.27 -2.17 -6.09
CA ASN A 120 4.04 -1.42 -6.34
C ASN A 120 3.33 -0.99 -5.05
N TYR A 121 4.05 -0.94 -3.93
CA TYR A 121 3.43 -0.61 -2.65
C TYR A 121 3.18 0.89 -2.55
N VAL A 122 1.94 1.25 -2.23
CA VAL A 122 1.59 2.60 -1.81
C VAL A 122 1.34 2.52 -0.32
N THR A 123 2.20 3.20 0.44
CA THR A 123 2.10 3.30 1.90
C THR A 123 1.69 4.72 2.24
N LEU A 124 0.68 4.85 3.11
CA LEU A 124 0.26 6.12 3.69
C LEU A 124 1.48 6.83 4.29
N ASP A 125 1.81 7.99 3.75
CA ASP A 125 2.83 8.88 4.28
C ASP A 125 2.20 10.24 4.55
N LEU A 126 2.26 10.68 5.81
CA LEU A 126 1.72 11.96 6.27
C LEU A 126 2.81 12.99 6.56
N SER A 127 4.07 12.72 6.19
CA SER A 127 5.20 13.61 6.51
C SER A 127 5.07 14.99 5.91
N ASP A 128 4.42 15.08 4.75
CA ASP A 128 4.18 16.32 4.02
C ASP A 128 2.80 16.90 4.32
N PHE A 129 2.07 16.36 5.31
CA PHE A 129 0.75 16.90 5.69
C PHE A 129 0.91 18.30 6.28
N ASP A 130 0.18 19.26 5.72
CA ASP A 130 0.31 20.66 6.10
C ASP A 130 -0.45 20.98 7.40
N PHE A 131 0.29 21.30 8.46
CA PHE A 131 -0.25 21.77 9.75
C PHE A 131 -0.14 23.30 9.92
N SER A 132 0.11 24.05 8.84
CA SER A 132 0.26 25.52 8.90
C SER A 132 -0.98 26.22 9.45
N ASN A 133 -2.17 25.80 9.03
CA ASN A 133 -3.46 26.33 9.48
C ASN A 133 -4.18 25.43 10.51
N ALA A 134 -3.55 24.33 10.93
CA ALA A 134 -4.12 23.39 11.88
C ALA A 134 -4.37 24.00 13.26
N ILE A 135 -5.28 23.41 14.02
CA ILE A 135 -5.71 23.91 15.33
C ILE A 135 -4.75 23.41 16.41
N GLU A 136 -4.29 24.33 17.27
CA GLU A 136 -3.42 24.01 18.41
C GLU A 136 -4.17 23.18 19.46
N THR A 137 -3.45 22.23 20.05
CA THR A 137 -3.92 21.44 21.19
C THR A 137 -2.76 21.08 22.12
N LEU A 138 -3.03 20.37 23.21
CA LEU A 138 -1.97 19.87 24.07
C LEU A 138 -1.07 18.90 23.28
N GLY A 139 0.23 19.14 23.31
CA GLY A 139 1.21 18.27 22.69
C GLY A 139 1.30 18.33 21.16
N GLY A 140 0.57 19.22 20.48
CA GLY A 140 0.65 19.36 19.03
C GLY A 140 -0.55 20.08 18.42
N LYS A 141 -0.95 19.65 17.23
CA LYS A 141 -2.02 20.21 16.41
C LYS A 141 -2.93 19.12 15.85
N TYR A 142 -4.12 19.51 15.44
CA TYR A 142 -5.05 18.63 14.73
C TYR A 142 -5.72 19.37 13.57
N TRP A 143 -6.27 18.61 12.64
CA TRP A 143 -6.75 19.09 11.35
C TRP A 143 -7.72 20.26 11.44
N GLU A 144 -7.48 21.31 10.64
CA GLU A 144 -8.25 22.56 10.66
C GLU A 144 -9.75 22.36 10.37
N ASN A 145 -10.08 21.39 9.52
CA ASN A 145 -11.44 21.13 9.05
C ASN A 145 -12.18 20.08 9.89
N THR A 146 -11.66 19.73 11.08
CA THR A 146 -12.27 18.72 11.98
C THR A 146 -13.77 18.95 12.21
N TYR A 147 -14.20 20.21 12.28
CA TYR A 147 -15.61 20.57 12.49
C TYR A 147 -16.31 21.12 11.24
N GLU A 148 -15.74 20.93 10.04
CA GLU A 148 -16.30 21.41 8.78
C GLU A 148 -16.83 20.25 7.93
N GLY A 149 -18.15 20.22 7.73
CA GLY A 149 -18.81 19.19 6.94
C GLY A 149 -18.45 19.24 5.46
N GLY A 150 -18.48 18.09 4.80
CA GLY A 150 -18.18 17.97 3.36
C GLY A 150 -16.69 18.07 3.01
N THR A 151 -15.83 18.04 4.02
CA THR A 151 -14.37 17.98 3.87
C THR A 151 -13.87 16.56 4.11
N TYR A 152 -12.68 16.23 3.62
CA TYR A 152 -12.06 14.92 3.80
C TYR A 152 -10.56 15.09 4.01
N VAL A 153 -9.97 14.23 4.84
CA VAL A 153 -8.53 14.03 4.81
C VAL A 153 -8.20 13.22 3.56
N GLU A 154 -7.26 13.71 2.77
CA GLU A 154 -6.75 13.04 1.58
C GLU A 154 -5.22 13.06 1.60
N SER A 155 -4.59 11.90 1.38
CA SER A 155 -3.14 11.79 1.19
C SER A 155 -2.85 10.70 0.16
N GLN A 156 -2.04 11.02 -0.83
CA GLN A 156 -1.71 10.13 -1.96
C GLN A 156 -2.98 9.57 -2.63
N ILE A 157 -3.23 8.27 -2.51
CA ILE A 157 -4.42 7.58 -3.06
C ILE A 157 -5.51 7.34 -2.00
N PHE A 158 -5.28 7.74 -0.76
CA PHE A 158 -6.17 7.45 0.36
C PHE A 158 -7.05 8.65 0.63
N LYS A 159 -8.36 8.41 0.59
CA LYS A 159 -9.37 9.36 1.05
C LYS A 159 -10.06 8.80 2.28
N PHE A 160 -10.04 9.54 3.36
CA PHE A 160 -10.60 9.12 4.63
C PHE A 160 -11.96 9.77 4.83
N SER A 161 -12.95 8.96 5.21
CA SER A 161 -14.27 9.44 5.64
C SER A 161 -14.16 10.50 6.74
N HIS A 162 -15.03 11.49 6.67
CA HIS A 162 -15.19 12.49 7.70
C HIS A 162 -16.61 13.03 7.65
N THR A 163 -17.17 13.30 8.82
CA THR A 163 -18.43 14.02 8.96
C THR A 163 -18.31 14.94 10.15
N ALA A 164 -18.93 16.11 10.05
CA ALA A 164 -18.88 17.10 11.10
C ALA A 164 -20.14 17.94 11.15
N GLU A 165 -20.49 18.37 12.37
CA GLU A 165 -21.54 19.33 12.66
C GLU A 165 -20.99 20.35 13.66
N ARG A 166 -20.55 21.50 13.12
CA ARG A 166 -19.91 22.59 13.87
C ARG A 166 -20.78 23.08 15.02
N SER A 167 -22.10 23.13 14.85
CA SER A 167 -23.01 23.63 15.89
C SER A 167 -23.08 22.72 17.12
N TRP A 168 -22.69 21.45 16.98
CA TRP A 168 -22.68 20.45 18.06
C TRP A 168 -21.27 20.12 18.55
N ASN A 169 -20.23 20.77 17.99
CA ASN A 169 -18.83 20.36 18.15
C ASN A 169 -18.65 18.85 17.91
N TYR A 170 -19.33 18.33 16.88
CA TYR A 170 -19.36 16.91 16.56
C TYR A 170 -18.53 16.64 15.32
N TRP A 171 -17.83 15.52 15.33
CA TRP A 171 -17.23 14.90 14.15
C TRP A 171 -17.30 13.37 14.27
N ASP A 172 -17.19 12.65 13.17
CA ASP A 172 -16.89 11.22 13.10
C ASP A 172 -16.06 10.89 11.87
N GLY A 173 -15.57 9.66 11.78
CA GLY A 173 -14.64 9.24 10.74
C GLY A 173 -13.21 9.52 11.13
N PHE A 174 -12.48 10.26 10.32
CA PHE A 174 -11.04 10.43 10.47
C PHE A 174 -10.59 11.89 10.41
N VAL A 175 -9.58 12.20 11.22
CA VAL A 175 -8.84 13.46 11.19
C VAL A 175 -7.35 13.19 11.32
N THR A 176 -6.50 14.15 10.94
CA THR A 176 -5.06 14.09 11.24
C THR A 176 -4.74 14.80 12.55
N SER A 177 -3.77 14.27 13.28
CA SER A 177 -3.14 14.96 14.41
C SER A 177 -1.65 14.64 14.46
N ASN A 178 -0.89 15.50 15.12
CA ASN A 178 0.49 15.23 15.53
C ASN A 178 0.69 15.43 17.04
N SER A 179 -0.39 15.38 17.83
CA SER A 179 -0.32 15.52 19.29
C SER A 179 0.53 14.38 19.89
N ASN A 180 1.47 14.73 20.76
CA ASN A 180 2.25 13.77 21.54
C ASN A 180 1.66 13.50 22.93
N ASP A 181 0.45 13.99 23.20
CA ASP A 181 -0.24 13.79 24.46
C ASP A 181 -0.85 12.38 24.53
N ASN A 182 -0.49 11.64 25.56
CA ASN A 182 -1.07 10.34 25.88
C ASN A 182 -1.52 10.24 27.35
N THR A 183 -1.66 11.39 28.02
CA THR A 183 -2.05 11.44 29.42
C THR A 183 -3.55 11.21 29.60
N SER A 184 -3.95 10.86 30.82
CA SER A 184 -5.37 10.73 31.15
C SER A 184 -5.99 12.10 31.36
N HIS A 185 -7.13 12.34 30.70
CA HIS A 185 -7.94 13.55 30.87
C HIS A 185 -9.29 13.29 31.55
N SER A 186 -9.40 12.17 32.26
CA SER A 186 -10.56 11.88 33.09
C SER A 186 -10.61 12.87 34.27
N ASN A 187 -11.65 13.69 34.35
CA ASN A 187 -11.81 14.70 35.39
C ASN A 187 -12.68 14.16 36.54
N ASN A 188 -12.08 13.88 37.69
CA ASN A 188 -12.75 13.24 38.84
C ASN A 188 -13.47 11.93 38.48
N GLY A 189 -12.91 11.16 37.54
CA GLY A 189 -13.53 9.93 37.03
C GLY A 189 -14.67 10.17 36.03
N GLY A 190 -14.77 11.36 35.42
CA GLY A 190 -15.70 11.69 34.34
C GLY A 190 -14.99 11.97 33.00
N SER A 191 -15.69 11.83 31.86
CA SER A 191 -15.09 11.97 30.52
C SER A 191 -15.06 13.40 29.95
N GLU A 192 -15.55 14.40 30.68
CA GLU A 192 -15.70 15.77 30.16
C GLU A 192 -14.38 16.36 29.60
N GLY A 193 -13.26 16.08 30.27
CA GLY A 193 -11.95 16.57 29.85
C GLY A 193 -11.53 16.07 28.46
N TRP A 194 -11.94 14.86 28.08
CA TRP A 194 -11.52 14.24 26.82
C TRP A 194 -11.95 15.01 25.57
N LEU A 195 -13.07 15.73 25.61
CA LEU A 195 -13.53 16.50 24.44
C LEU A 195 -12.50 17.54 23.96
N SER A 196 -11.69 18.08 24.87
CA SER A 196 -10.63 19.03 24.53
C SER A 196 -9.31 18.35 24.10
N TYR A 197 -9.10 17.10 24.50
CA TYR A 197 -7.82 16.39 24.41
C TYR A 197 -7.90 15.04 23.66
N GLN A 198 -8.90 14.88 22.80
CA GLN A 198 -9.17 13.67 22.00
C GLN A 198 -8.27 13.49 20.76
N TRP A 199 -7.06 14.07 20.79
CA TRP A 199 -6.21 14.19 19.60
C TRP A 199 -4.94 13.35 19.68
N GLY A 200 -4.70 12.70 20.81
CA GLY A 200 -3.51 11.94 21.11
C GLY A 200 -3.50 10.52 20.55
N ASN A 201 -2.36 9.84 20.67
CA ASN A 201 -2.24 8.39 20.54
C ASN A 201 -1.24 7.89 21.59
N MET A 202 -1.37 6.63 22.04
CA MET A 202 -0.51 6.12 23.12
C MET A 202 0.99 6.08 22.77
N ALA A 203 1.33 5.96 21.48
CA ALA A 203 2.69 5.99 20.94
C ALA A 203 3.24 7.41 20.72
N LYS A 204 2.46 8.46 21.04
CA LYS A 204 2.84 9.88 21.04
C LYS A 204 3.24 10.48 19.69
N GLY A 205 2.91 9.83 18.58
CA GLY A 205 3.22 10.28 17.23
C GLY A 205 2.96 9.19 16.18
N GLY A 206 3.23 9.49 14.92
CA GLY A 206 3.16 8.51 13.83
C GLY A 206 4.33 7.53 13.84
N LEU A 207 4.38 6.64 12.84
CA LEU A 207 5.44 5.63 12.68
C LEU A 207 6.85 6.24 12.49
N LYS A 208 6.93 7.52 12.11
CA LYS A 208 8.21 8.24 11.96
C LYS A 208 8.72 8.84 13.27
N GLY A 209 7.96 8.75 14.36
CA GLY A 209 8.39 9.09 15.71
C GLY A 209 7.45 10.04 16.45
N GLU A 210 7.86 10.42 17.66
CA GLU A 210 7.09 11.32 18.51
C GLU A 210 6.81 12.67 17.80
N GLY A 211 5.57 13.15 17.91
CA GLY A 211 5.14 14.42 17.32
C GLY A 211 5.05 14.44 15.79
N THR A 212 5.27 13.30 15.10
CA THR A 212 4.99 13.21 13.67
C THR A 212 3.51 12.96 13.42
N PRO A 213 2.95 13.37 12.26
CA PRO A 213 1.54 13.19 11.95
C PRO A 213 1.07 11.73 11.93
N TYR A 214 -0.19 11.52 12.30
CA TYR A 214 -0.93 10.25 12.24
C TYR A 214 -2.43 10.53 12.05
N ILE A 215 -3.23 9.49 11.81
CA ILE A 215 -4.69 9.59 11.71
C ILE A 215 -5.33 9.17 13.04
N VAL A 216 -6.28 9.98 13.52
CA VAL A 216 -7.22 9.62 14.59
C VAL A 216 -8.54 9.21 13.94
N GLY A 217 -9.07 8.06 14.35
CA GLY A 217 -10.37 7.55 13.94
C GLY A 217 -11.36 7.57 15.10
N TYR A 218 -12.55 8.09 14.85
CA TYR A 218 -13.70 8.02 15.77
C TYR A 218 -14.87 7.30 15.09
N TRP A 219 -15.30 6.19 15.70
CA TRP A 219 -16.42 5.39 15.21
C TRP A 219 -17.78 5.92 15.60
N GLY A 220 -18.46 6.54 14.64
CA GLY A 220 -19.81 7.09 14.75
C GLY A 220 -20.91 6.02 14.79
N TYR A 221 -20.76 5.02 15.68
CA TYR A 221 -21.65 3.86 15.82
C TYR A 221 -23.13 4.25 15.82
N TYR A 222 -23.53 5.15 16.71
CA TYR A 222 -24.92 5.56 16.91
C TYR A 222 -25.50 6.35 15.74
N MET A 223 -24.67 7.12 15.05
CA MET A 223 -25.14 8.07 14.05
C MET A 223 -25.26 7.43 12.67
N LYS A 224 -24.47 6.40 12.38
CA LYS A 224 -24.42 5.77 11.06
C LYS A 224 -24.42 4.25 11.12
N ASP A 225 -23.42 3.67 11.77
CA ASP A 225 -23.07 2.27 11.54
C ASP A 225 -24.05 1.24 12.14
N TRP A 226 -24.80 1.58 13.20
CA TRP A 226 -25.70 0.62 13.86
C TRP A 226 -26.84 0.08 12.97
N GLN A 227 -27.20 0.81 11.91
CA GLN A 227 -28.20 0.42 10.91
C GLN A 227 -27.59 0.02 9.56
N ALA A 228 -26.27 0.04 9.43
CA ALA A 228 -25.59 -0.19 8.17
C ALA A 228 -25.88 -1.59 7.62
N ASN A 229 -25.98 -1.67 6.29
CA ASN A 229 -26.08 -2.95 5.62
C ASN A 229 -24.79 -3.79 5.85
N LYS A 230 -24.98 -5.07 6.18
CA LYS A 230 -23.88 -6.00 6.52
C LYS A 230 -23.25 -6.68 5.29
N GLU A 231 -23.88 -6.60 4.14
CA GLU A 231 -23.43 -7.26 2.89
C GLU A 231 -22.96 -6.23 1.85
N ILE A 232 -23.64 -5.09 1.76
CA ILE A 232 -23.38 -4.04 0.78
C ILE A 232 -22.87 -2.80 1.50
N PHE A 233 -21.73 -2.30 1.06
CA PHE A 233 -21.11 -1.09 1.58
C PHE A 233 -21.74 0.16 0.97
N SER A 234 -21.94 1.19 1.80
CA SER A 234 -22.29 2.55 1.39
C SER A 234 -21.43 3.55 2.19
N GLU A 235 -20.92 4.58 1.52
CA GLU A 235 -20.17 5.66 2.16
C GLU A 235 -21.06 6.47 3.13
N GLU A 236 -22.39 6.48 2.90
CA GLU A 236 -23.36 7.25 3.71
C GLU A 236 -23.76 6.52 5.01
N GLU A 237 -23.69 5.19 5.02
CA GLU A 237 -24.12 4.35 6.15
C GLU A 237 -22.99 4.06 7.13
N ARG A 238 -21.75 4.46 6.83
CA ARG A 238 -20.56 4.15 7.64
C ARG A 238 -19.72 5.37 7.91
N SER A 239 -19.31 5.51 9.17
CA SER A 239 -18.51 6.62 9.66
C SER A 239 -17.02 6.45 9.38
N ASN A 240 -16.47 5.22 9.41
CA ASN A 240 -15.02 4.97 9.30
C ASN A 240 -14.65 4.08 8.12
N TRP A 241 -14.66 4.66 6.94
CA TRP A 241 -14.08 4.06 5.75
C TRP A 241 -12.90 4.85 5.19
N ILE A 242 -12.00 4.15 4.51
CA ILE A 242 -10.91 4.68 3.70
C ILE A 242 -11.13 4.18 2.29
N LYS A 243 -11.26 5.12 1.35
CA LYS A 243 -11.29 4.83 -0.07
C LYS A 243 -9.88 4.79 -0.61
N ILE A 244 -9.60 3.82 -1.48
CA ILE A 244 -8.26 3.54 -2.00
C ILE A 244 -8.27 3.71 -3.52
N GLY A 245 -7.62 4.77 -3.98
CA GLY A 245 -7.51 5.16 -5.39
C GLY A 245 -8.85 5.34 -6.10
N ASP A 246 -8.80 5.28 -7.42
CA ASP A 246 -9.97 5.40 -8.28
C ASP A 246 -10.58 4.05 -8.62
N LYS A 247 -11.85 4.05 -9.08
CA LYS A 247 -12.58 2.82 -9.46
C LYS A 247 -11.90 1.99 -10.55
N SER A 248 -11.03 2.60 -11.37
CA SER A 248 -10.28 1.91 -12.41
C SER A 248 -9.05 1.15 -11.89
N ASP A 249 -8.53 1.52 -10.72
CA ASP A 249 -7.35 0.89 -10.14
C ASP A 249 -7.71 -0.41 -9.40
N SER A 250 -6.71 -1.24 -9.11
CA SER A 250 -6.84 -2.46 -8.32
C SER A 250 -5.73 -2.50 -7.27
N TYR A 251 -6.11 -2.72 -6.01
CA TYR A 251 -5.18 -2.71 -4.88
C TYR A 251 -5.42 -3.91 -3.97
N ASN A 252 -4.37 -4.67 -3.69
CA ASN A 252 -4.42 -5.70 -2.65
C ASN A 252 -4.02 -5.09 -1.30
N ALA A 253 -4.79 -5.37 -0.25
CA ALA A 253 -4.43 -4.97 1.11
C ALA A 253 -3.15 -5.68 1.58
N ILE A 254 -2.26 -4.99 2.29
CA ILE A 254 -0.99 -5.55 2.79
C ILE A 254 -0.90 -5.44 4.31
N SER A 255 -0.85 -4.23 4.83
CA SER A 255 -0.70 -3.98 6.27
C SER A 255 -1.26 -2.61 6.66
N ILE A 256 -1.52 -2.45 7.95
CA ILE A 256 -1.85 -1.15 8.56
C ILE A 256 -1.29 -1.13 9.97
N ALA A 257 -0.73 0.00 10.42
CA ALA A 257 -0.36 0.19 11.82
C ALA A 257 -1.56 0.73 12.59
N ILE A 258 -1.83 0.14 13.76
CA ILE A 258 -2.91 0.55 14.66
C ILE A 258 -2.31 0.83 16.04
N ALA A 259 -2.72 1.93 16.66
CA ALA A 259 -2.37 2.26 18.04
C ALA A 259 -3.63 2.55 18.86
N ASN A 260 -3.53 2.35 20.17
CA ASN A 260 -4.54 2.79 21.11
C ASN A 260 -4.65 4.31 21.11
N HIS A 261 -5.88 4.81 21.07
CA HIS A 261 -6.16 6.19 21.44
C HIS A 261 -6.15 6.30 22.99
N PRO A 262 -5.70 7.42 23.60
CA PRO A 262 -5.59 7.52 25.05
C PRO A 262 -6.93 7.42 25.77
N TRP A 263 -8.01 7.92 25.17
CA TRP A 263 -9.35 7.88 25.77
C TRP A 263 -9.82 6.45 26.10
N PRO A 264 -9.95 5.51 25.14
CA PRO A 264 -10.27 4.13 25.48
C PRO A 264 -9.20 3.45 26.33
N TYR A 265 -7.91 3.74 26.12
CA TYR A 265 -6.83 3.14 26.93
C TYR A 265 -7.04 3.42 28.42
N TRP A 266 -7.21 4.70 28.79
CA TRP A 266 -7.40 5.10 30.18
C TRP A 266 -8.80 4.75 30.70
N GLY A 267 -9.83 4.81 29.85
CA GLY A 267 -11.19 4.37 30.20
C GLY A 267 -11.23 2.88 30.56
N ASN A 268 -10.59 2.03 29.75
CA ASN A 268 -10.50 0.59 30.02
C ASN A 268 -9.63 0.29 31.26
N LEU A 269 -8.63 1.13 31.56
CA LEU A 269 -7.75 0.94 32.72
C LEU A 269 -8.40 1.37 34.04
N ASN A 270 -9.03 2.56 34.07
CA ASN A 270 -9.42 3.24 35.30
C ASN A 270 -10.92 3.56 35.38
N GLY A 271 -11.66 3.39 34.29
CA GLY A 271 -12.96 4.00 34.10
C GLY A 271 -12.85 5.50 33.82
N ASP A 272 -13.91 6.04 33.21
CA ASP A 272 -14.03 7.47 32.94
C ASP A 272 -15.47 8.00 33.20
N GLY A 273 -16.28 7.21 33.91
CA GLY A 273 -17.62 7.59 34.33
C GLY A 273 -18.71 7.16 33.36
N PHE A 274 -18.38 7.05 32.06
CA PHE A 274 -19.18 6.32 31.09
C PHE A 274 -18.70 4.88 31.00
N ALA A 275 -17.42 4.69 30.69
CA ALA A 275 -16.76 3.41 30.74
C ALA A 275 -16.40 3.04 32.19
N ARG A 276 -16.53 1.75 32.51
CA ARG A 276 -15.94 1.18 33.73
C ARG A 276 -14.54 0.64 33.43
N ALA A 277 -13.74 0.51 34.48
CA ALA A 277 -12.50 -0.24 34.38
C ALA A 277 -12.78 -1.70 33.96
N PHE A 278 -11.86 -2.26 33.16
CA PHE A 278 -11.95 -3.63 32.69
C PHE A 278 -11.66 -4.63 33.81
N GLU A 279 -12.42 -5.71 33.79
CA GLU A 279 -12.31 -6.86 34.66
C GLU A 279 -11.90 -8.10 33.84
N LYS A 280 -11.52 -9.17 34.52
CA LYS A 280 -11.11 -10.41 33.86
C LYS A 280 -12.26 -10.93 32.98
N GLY A 281 -11.96 -11.15 31.70
CA GLY A 281 -12.93 -11.52 30.67
C GLY A 281 -13.25 -10.41 29.68
N ASP A 282 -12.90 -9.16 29.98
CA ASP A 282 -13.18 -8.03 29.10
C ASP A 282 -12.23 -7.93 27.90
N TYR A 283 -12.69 -7.29 26.84
CA TYR A 283 -11.89 -6.91 25.68
C TYR A 283 -12.40 -5.64 25.01
N PHE A 284 -11.49 -4.98 24.29
CA PHE A 284 -11.80 -3.93 23.31
C PHE A 284 -11.06 -4.26 22.02
N LYS A 285 -11.79 -4.41 20.92
CA LYS A 285 -11.23 -4.84 19.63
C LYS A 285 -11.67 -3.93 18.49
N ILE A 286 -10.86 -3.94 17.45
CA ILE A 286 -11.14 -3.36 16.15
C ILE A 286 -11.21 -4.48 15.11
N THR A 287 -12.22 -4.43 14.25
CA THR A 287 -12.40 -5.33 13.12
C THR A 287 -12.26 -4.55 11.82
N ILE A 288 -11.40 -5.04 10.94
CA ILE A 288 -11.01 -4.41 9.68
C ILE A 288 -11.66 -5.21 8.55
N HIS A 289 -12.49 -4.53 7.76
CA HIS A 289 -13.23 -5.12 6.66
C HIS A 289 -12.73 -4.57 5.33
N GLY A 290 -12.65 -5.44 4.32
CA GLY A 290 -12.42 -5.04 2.94
C GLY A 290 -13.74 -4.88 2.17
N VAL A 291 -13.74 -4.04 1.15
CA VAL A 291 -14.86 -3.87 0.22
C VAL A 291 -14.36 -3.98 -1.21
N GLY A 292 -15.02 -4.79 -2.04
CA GLY A 292 -14.71 -4.94 -3.45
C GLY A 292 -15.22 -3.78 -4.32
N LYS A 293 -14.84 -3.79 -5.60
CA LYS A 293 -15.29 -2.80 -6.61
C LYS A 293 -16.79 -2.79 -6.86
N ASP A 294 -17.47 -3.88 -6.55
CA ASP A 294 -18.92 -4.04 -6.63
C ASP A 294 -19.65 -3.57 -5.35
N ASN A 295 -18.93 -2.87 -4.46
CA ASN A 295 -19.38 -2.44 -3.13
C ASN A 295 -19.80 -3.61 -2.21
N LYS A 296 -19.46 -4.87 -2.54
CA LYS A 296 -19.69 -5.97 -1.60
C LYS A 296 -18.63 -5.99 -0.53
N ILE A 297 -19.08 -6.15 0.70
CA ILE A 297 -18.22 -6.39 1.85
C ILE A 297 -17.59 -7.78 1.70
N LYS A 298 -16.28 -7.87 1.90
CA LYS A 298 -15.54 -9.14 1.81
C LYS A 298 -15.95 -10.05 2.98
N PRO A 299 -16.04 -11.37 2.76
CA PRO A 299 -16.37 -12.32 3.82
C PRO A 299 -15.24 -12.45 4.86
N ASN A 300 -14.00 -12.24 4.44
CA ASN A 300 -12.84 -12.23 5.32
C ASN A 300 -12.67 -10.85 5.95
N TYR A 301 -12.31 -10.84 7.22
CA TYR A 301 -12.01 -9.66 8.02
C TYR A 301 -10.84 -9.96 8.95
N VAL A 302 -10.18 -8.92 9.44
CA VAL A 302 -9.07 -9.06 10.39
C VAL A 302 -9.43 -8.39 11.70
N THR A 303 -9.22 -9.08 12.81
CA THR A 303 -9.47 -8.55 14.16
C THR A 303 -8.16 -8.26 14.88
N HIS A 304 -8.07 -7.10 15.53
CA HIS A 304 -6.99 -6.75 16.45
C HIS A 304 -7.56 -6.31 17.80
N TYR A 305 -6.90 -6.69 18.90
CA TYR A 305 -7.32 -6.34 20.25
C TYR A 305 -6.50 -5.13 20.75
N LEU A 306 -7.21 -4.04 20.99
CA LEU A 306 -6.69 -2.82 21.60
C LEU A 306 -6.58 -2.98 23.12
N ALA A 307 -7.47 -3.77 23.72
CA ALA A 307 -7.37 -4.26 25.08
C ALA A 307 -7.86 -5.72 25.16
N ASP A 308 -7.16 -6.56 25.93
CA ASP A 308 -7.56 -7.96 26.16
C ASP A 308 -7.25 -8.37 27.61
N TYR A 309 -8.31 -8.61 28.40
CA TYR A 309 -8.22 -9.10 29.77
C TYR A 309 -8.84 -10.49 29.94
N ARG A 310 -8.97 -11.27 28.85
CA ARG A 310 -9.47 -12.66 28.93
C ARG A 310 -8.43 -13.61 29.51
N GLY A 311 -7.14 -13.24 29.42
CA GLY A 311 -6.03 -13.96 30.01
C GLY A 311 -5.80 -13.65 31.50
N ASP A 312 -4.60 -13.92 31.99
CA ASP A 312 -4.24 -13.67 33.40
C ASP A 312 -3.84 -12.23 33.70
N LYS A 313 -3.58 -11.44 32.66
CA LYS A 313 -3.24 -10.01 32.77
C LYS A 313 -3.97 -9.24 31.67
N LEU A 314 -4.28 -7.97 31.96
CA LEU A 314 -4.74 -7.02 30.97
C LEU A 314 -3.58 -6.68 30.02
N ILE A 315 -3.80 -6.84 28.72
CA ILE A 315 -2.86 -6.47 27.67
C ILE A 315 -3.45 -5.28 26.92
N MET A 316 -2.75 -4.14 26.94
CA MET A 316 -3.08 -2.94 26.18
C MET A 316 -1.79 -2.38 25.56
N PRO A 317 -1.58 -2.54 24.24
CA PRO A 317 -0.38 -2.00 23.58
C PRO A 317 -0.34 -0.48 23.66
N GLU A 318 0.82 0.06 24.04
CA GLU A 318 1.09 1.51 24.03
C GLU A 318 1.72 1.96 22.70
N ASP A 319 2.45 1.07 22.03
CA ASP A 319 3.10 1.32 20.75
C ASP A 319 2.27 0.84 19.55
N TRP A 320 2.61 1.36 18.36
CA TRP A 320 2.06 0.92 17.07
C TRP A 320 2.18 -0.59 16.86
N GLN A 321 1.05 -1.23 16.55
CA GLN A 321 0.99 -2.63 16.15
C GLN A 321 0.80 -2.71 14.63
N ILE A 322 1.75 -3.29 13.91
CA ILE A 322 1.64 -3.51 12.47
C ILE A 322 0.80 -4.77 12.23
N ILE A 323 -0.40 -4.58 11.68
CA ILE A 323 -1.37 -5.64 11.44
C ILE A 323 -1.30 -6.08 9.99
N ASN A 324 -1.15 -7.38 9.76
CA ASN A 324 -1.24 -7.97 8.43
C ASN A 324 -2.72 -8.07 8.02
N ILE A 325 -3.08 -7.44 6.90
CA ILE A 325 -4.44 -7.41 6.36
C ILE A 325 -4.55 -8.03 4.95
N LYS A 326 -3.57 -8.84 4.55
CA LYS A 326 -3.55 -9.51 3.25
C LYS A 326 -4.77 -10.40 2.98
N GLU A 327 -5.38 -10.93 4.04
CA GLU A 327 -6.56 -11.80 3.94
C GLU A 327 -7.80 -11.08 3.39
N LEU A 328 -7.82 -9.73 3.42
CA LEU A 328 -8.87 -8.93 2.77
C LEU A 328 -8.81 -9.00 1.23
N GLY A 329 -7.65 -9.36 0.67
CA GLY A 329 -7.42 -9.46 -0.77
C GLY A 329 -7.52 -8.11 -1.49
N GLU A 330 -8.10 -8.13 -2.69
CA GLU A 330 -8.31 -6.91 -3.50
C GLU A 330 -9.43 -6.05 -2.92
N VAL A 331 -9.14 -4.78 -2.63
CA VAL A 331 -10.03 -3.82 -1.98
C VAL A 331 -10.10 -2.48 -2.72
N SER A 332 -11.29 -1.86 -2.69
CA SER A 332 -11.51 -0.45 -3.08
C SER A 332 -11.80 0.43 -1.85
N TYR A 333 -12.31 -0.17 -0.78
CA TYR A 333 -12.43 0.46 0.52
C TYR A 333 -11.96 -0.48 1.62
N ILE A 334 -11.50 0.11 2.71
CA ILE A 334 -11.36 -0.55 4.01
C ILE A 334 -12.24 0.22 4.99
N PHE A 335 -13.00 -0.48 5.84
CA PHE A 335 -13.71 0.16 6.95
C PHE A 335 -13.48 -0.57 8.26
N PHE A 336 -13.76 0.12 9.37
CA PHE A 336 -13.45 -0.32 10.71
C PHE A 336 -14.71 -0.33 11.58
N GLU A 337 -14.85 -1.38 12.38
CA GLU A 337 -15.88 -1.49 13.43
C GLU A 337 -15.16 -1.79 14.75
N LEU A 338 -15.61 -1.17 15.84
CA LEU A 338 -15.08 -1.46 17.17
C LEU A 338 -16.09 -2.27 17.99
N ASP A 339 -15.61 -2.95 19.02
CA ASP A 339 -16.48 -3.74 19.90
C ASP A 339 -15.81 -3.84 21.28
N SER A 340 -16.61 -3.62 22.31
CA SER A 340 -16.19 -3.67 23.71
C SER A 340 -17.15 -4.53 24.51
N THR A 341 -16.63 -5.31 25.45
CA THR A 341 -17.47 -6.00 26.44
C THR A 341 -18.03 -5.05 27.49
N ASP A 342 -17.43 -3.89 27.70
CA ASP A 342 -18.07 -2.79 28.41
C ASP A 342 -19.00 -2.03 27.46
N ALA A 343 -20.22 -2.55 27.37
CA ALA A 343 -21.26 -2.04 26.50
C ALA A 343 -22.63 -2.19 27.16
N ASP A 344 -23.52 -1.24 26.88
CA ASP A 344 -24.93 -1.42 27.11
C ASP A 344 -25.56 -2.21 25.94
N PRO A 345 -26.43 -3.20 26.19
CA PRO A 345 -27.02 -4.03 25.15
C PRO A 345 -27.92 -3.29 24.15
N THR A 346 -28.39 -2.10 24.49
CA THR A 346 -29.35 -1.31 23.70
C THR A 346 -28.74 -0.08 23.08
N VAL A 347 -27.77 0.54 23.76
CA VAL A 347 -27.11 1.72 23.24
C VAL A 347 -25.77 1.35 22.58
N GLY A 348 -24.95 0.47 23.12
CA GLY A 348 -23.67 0.08 22.51
C GLY A 348 -22.48 0.30 23.44
N PRO A 349 -21.25 0.42 22.91
CA PRO A 349 -20.05 0.50 23.74
C PRO A 349 -20.07 1.70 24.70
N ASN A 350 -19.73 1.45 25.97
CA ASN A 350 -19.43 2.51 26.94
C ASN A 350 -17.97 2.97 26.77
N THR A 351 -17.06 2.05 26.44
CA THR A 351 -15.69 2.36 26.03
C THR A 351 -15.71 3.35 24.86
N ALA A 352 -14.93 4.43 24.98
CA ALA A 352 -14.79 5.41 23.90
C ALA A 352 -14.25 4.75 22.61
N VAL A 353 -14.99 4.85 21.51
CA VAL A 353 -14.70 4.13 20.26
C VAL A 353 -13.72 4.89 19.34
N TYR A 354 -12.57 5.26 19.92
CA TYR A 354 -11.48 5.94 19.24
C TYR A 354 -10.29 5.00 19.00
N PHE A 355 -9.56 5.21 17.92
CA PHE A 355 -8.34 4.48 17.60
C PHE A 355 -7.43 5.36 16.73
N CYS A 356 -6.19 4.93 16.52
CA CYS A 356 -5.26 5.63 15.64
C CYS A 356 -4.72 4.68 14.57
N ILE A 357 -4.49 5.20 13.37
CA ILE A 357 -3.88 4.46 12.26
C ILE A 357 -2.73 5.24 11.62
N ASP A 358 -1.78 4.50 11.05
CA ASP A 358 -0.72 5.02 10.21
C ASP A 358 -0.21 3.91 9.26
N GLY A 359 0.57 4.26 8.25
CA GLY A 359 1.28 3.30 7.39
C GLY A 359 0.38 2.28 6.67
N LEU A 360 -0.87 2.64 6.34
CA LEU A 360 -1.72 1.79 5.51
C LEU A 360 -1.01 1.51 4.18
N THR A 361 -0.69 0.24 3.96
CA THR A 361 0.06 -0.23 2.81
C THR A 361 -0.84 -1.09 1.93
N VAL A 362 -0.88 -0.75 0.64
CA VAL A 362 -1.57 -1.52 -0.39
C VAL A 362 -0.66 -1.77 -1.58
N ASP A 363 -0.91 -2.86 -2.29
CA ASP A 363 -0.16 -3.26 -3.47
C ASP A 363 -0.95 -3.01 -4.75
N LYS A 364 -0.50 -2.07 -5.58
CA LYS A 364 -1.13 -1.78 -6.88
C LYS A 364 -0.91 -2.96 -7.84
N GLN A 365 -2.02 -3.51 -8.36
CA GLN A 365 -2.00 -4.67 -9.27
C GLN A 365 -1.78 -4.28 -10.73
#